data_AF-A0A944IPS3-F1
#
_entry.id   AF-A0A944IPS3-F1
#
_cell.length_a   1.000
_cell.length_b   1.000
_cell.length_c   1.000
_cell.angle_alpha   90.00
_cell.angle_beta   90.00
_cell.angle_gamma   90.00
#
_symmetry.space_group_name_H-M   'P 1'
#
loop_
_entity.id
_entity.type
_entity.pdbx_description
1 polymer ?
#
loop_
_entity_poly.entity_id
_entity_poly.type
_entity_poly.pdbx_seq_one_letter_code
_entity_poly.pdbx_strand_id
1 'polypeptide(L)'
;MCTDRNDLTESAMIEVLVSCNDTDRYPALIDPAEHRDGYVKPWFDLETVQRIADDTQADAARFSHGSVDTVHVIAGRVDGTEHAVVLNICWMYLGGEKHQEAVEVVQPSEGGRYAIGGFDWCWYQLDEQLSPVIPPQVKREILPPFPEQRAV
;
A
#
# COMPACT_ATOMS: atom_id res chain seq x y z
N MET A 1 -12.89 -21.87 -30.75
CA MET A 1 -12.77 -20.46 -30.32
C MET A 1 -12.29 -20.51 -28.87
N CYS A 2 -10.97 -20.46 -28.69
CA CYS A 2 -10.35 -20.40 -27.38
C CYS A 2 -10.14 -18.93 -27.04
N THR A 3 -10.79 -18.43 -26.00
CA THR A 3 -10.45 -17.14 -25.40
C THR A 3 -9.29 -17.36 -24.45
N ASP A 4 -8.09 -17.04 -24.91
CA ASP A 4 -6.97 -16.63 -24.05
C ASP A 4 -7.38 -15.34 -23.33
N ARG A 5 -7.72 -15.46 -22.06
CA ARG A 5 -7.80 -14.34 -21.12
C ARG A 5 -7.28 -14.84 -19.78
N ASN A 6 -5.96 -14.88 -19.60
CA ASN A 6 -5.41 -14.81 -18.24
C ASN A 6 -3.92 -14.45 -18.11
N ASP A 7 -3.28 -13.88 -19.12
CA ASP A 7 -1.80 -13.71 -19.11
C ASP A 7 -1.33 -12.25 -19.16
N LEU A 8 -2.15 -11.30 -18.68
CA LEU A 8 -1.87 -9.85 -18.81
C LEU A 8 -1.76 -9.06 -17.49
N THR A 9 -1.84 -9.70 -16.31
CA THR A 9 -2.04 -8.95 -15.05
C THR A 9 -0.80 -8.67 -14.20
N GLU A 10 0.33 -9.37 -14.38
CA GLU A 10 1.56 -9.06 -13.62
C GLU A 10 2.57 -8.20 -14.39
N SER A 11 2.47 -8.13 -15.72
CA SER A 11 3.51 -7.53 -16.57
C SER A 11 3.48 -5.99 -16.68
N ALA A 12 2.50 -5.33 -16.05
CA ALA A 12 2.36 -3.87 -16.08
C ALA A 12 2.75 -3.17 -14.75
N MET A 13 2.96 -3.92 -13.68
CA MET A 13 3.30 -3.38 -12.36
C MET A 13 4.75 -2.87 -12.35
N ILE A 14 4.98 -1.71 -11.73
CA ILE A 14 6.33 -1.17 -11.52
C ILE A 14 6.61 -0.97 -10.04
N GLU A 15 7.87 -1.15 -9.66
CA GLU A 15 8.34 -0.84 -8.30
C GLU A 15 8.75 0.62 -8.19
N VAL A 16 8.15 1.33 -7.24
CA VAL A 16 8.38 2.76 -6.99
C VAL A 16 8.32 3.06 -5.51
N LEU A 17 8.75 4.27 -5.14
CA LEU A 17 8.40 4.85 -3.84
C LEU A 17 7.05 5.56 -3.95
N VAL A 18 6.21 5.41 -2.94
CA VAL A 18 4.94 6.14 -2.79
C VAL A 18 4.88 6.86 -1.46
N SER A 19 4.07 7.92 -1.41
CA SER A 19 3.74 8.70 -0.23
C SER A 19 2.27 9.11 -0.27
N CYS A 20 1.66 9.32 0.90
CA CYS A 20 0.32 9.92 1.04
C CYS A 20 0.27 11.08 2.06
N ASN A 21 1.41 11.46 2.65
CA ASN A 21 1.49 12.46 3.74
C ASN A 21 2.70 13.41 3.62
N ASP A 22 3.35 13.45 2.45
CA ASP A 22 4.54 14.27 2.13
C ASP A 22 5.80 13.99 2.97
N THR A 23 5.72 13.07 3.94
CA THR A 23 6.78 12.82 4.92
C THR A 23 7.35 11.42 4.74
N ASP A 24 6.48 10.42 4.79
CA ASP A 24 6.87 9.01 4.77
C ASP A 24 6.89 8.45 3.37
N ARG A 25 7.77 7.46 3.17
CA ARG A 25 8.06 6.90 1.85
C ARG A 25 8.16 5.39 1.95
N TYR A 26 7.42 4.73 1.09
CA TYR A 26 7.25 3.29 1.13
C TYR A 26 7.51 2.68 -0.24
N PRO A 27 8.31 1.61 -0.34
CA PRO A 27 8.42 0.85 -1.57
C PRO A 27 7.09 0.12 -1.84
N ALA A 28 6.61 0.18 -3.08
CA ALA A 28 5.37 -0.47 -3.48
C ALA A 28 5.43 -0.91 -4.94
N LEU A 29 4.61 -1.91 -5.27
CA LEU A 29 4.22 -2.14 -6.66
C LEU A 29 2.99 -1.30 -6.98
N ILE A 30 3.01 -0.61 -8.12
CA ILE A 30 1.85 0.12 -8.65
C ILE A 30 1.58 -0.32 -10.08
N ASP A 31 0.32 -0.32 -10.52
CA ASP A 31 -0.03 -0.25 -11.93
C ASP A 31 -0.28 1.23 -12.26
N PRO A 32 0.59 1.90 -13.04
CA PRO A 32 0.40 3.31 -13.39
C PRO A 32 -0.87 3.58 -14.21
N ALA A 33 -1.47 2.56 -14.84
CA ALA A 33 -2.76 2.69 -15.52
C ALA A 33 -3.94 2.58 -14.54
N GLU A 34 -3.74 1.99 -13.36
CA GLU A 34 -4.73 1.91 -12.29
C GLU A 34 -4.61 3.13 -11.35
N HIS A 35 -5.27 4.23 -11.73
CA HIS A 35 -5.27 5.46 -10.92
C HIS A 35 -6.67 6.10 -10.82
N ARG A 36 -6.92 6.81 -9.71
CA ARG A 36 -8.12 7.64 -9.47
C ARG A 36 -7.68 9.07 -9.19
N ASP A 37 -8.10 10.02 -10.02
CA ASP A 37 -7.73 11.44 -9.91
C ASP A 37 -6.21 11.72 -9.85
N GLY A 38 -5.42 10.83 -10.45
CA GLY A 38 -3.96 10.86 -10.46
C GLY A 38 -3.28 10.16 -9.29
N TYR A 39 -4.04 9.67 -8.30
CA TYR A 39 -3.55 8.85 -7.20
C TYR A 39 -3.56 7.37 -7.55
N VAL A 40 -2.56 6.65 -7.07
CA VAL A 40 -2.33 5.22 -7.36
C VAL A 40 -2.94 4.32 -6.29
N LYS A 41 -3.11 3.04 -6.63
CA LYS A 41 -3.39 1.98 -5.66
C LYS A 41 -2.13 1.12 -5.44
N PRO A 42 -1.29 1.43 -4.43
CA PRO A 42 -0.05 0.70 -4.18
C PRO A 42 -0.29 -0.65 -3.52
N TRP A 43 0.59 -1.60 -3.84
CA TRP A 43 0.63 -2.96 -3.28
C TRP A 43 1.93 -3.17 -2.51
N PHE A 44 1.80 -3.27 -1.19
CA PHE A 44 2.91 -3.33 -0.24
C PHE A 44 3.18 -4.77 0.21
N ASP A 45 4.45 -5.11 0.46
CA ASP A 45 4.77 -6.32 1.22
C ASP A 45 4.44 -6.15 2.71
N LEU A 46 4.40 -7.26 3.45
CA LEU A 46 4.00 -7.25 4.86
C LEU A 46 4.93 -6.40 5.73
N GLU A 47 6.24 -6.39 5.46
CA GLU A 47 7.20 -5.57 6.19
C GLU A 47 6.88 -4.07 6.04
N THR A 48 6.58 -3.64 4.81
CA THR A 48 6.19 -2.26 4.53
C THR A 48 4.85 -1.92 5.17
N VAL A 49 3.89 -2.85 5.19
CA VAL A 49 2.62 -2.65 5.92
C VAL A 49 2.87 -2.49 7.43
N GLN A 50 3.81 -3.24 7.99
CA GLN A 50 4.20 -3.12 9.40
C GLN A 50 4.73 -1.71 9.71
N ARG A 51 5.57 -1.17 8.82
CA ARG A 51 6.07 0.21 8.92
C ARG A 51 4.94 1.24 8.83
N ILE A 52 4.04 1.10 7.84
CA ILE A 52 2.87 1.98 7.71
C ILE A 52 2.00 1.91 8.97
N ALA A 53 1.84 0.73 9.58
CA ALA A 53 1.13 0.59 10.85
C ALA A 53 1.80 1.40 11.95
N ASP A 54 3.11 1.23 12.17
CA ASP A 54 3.84 1.97 13.19
C ASP A 54 3.76 3.50 12.96
N ASP A 55 3.96 3.95 11.72
CA ASP A 55 3.94 5.37 11.35
C ASP A 55 2.54 5.98 11.55
N THR A 56 1.47 5.27 11.15
CA THR A 56 0.09 5.74 11.35
C THR A 56 -0.34 5.73 12.82
N GLN A 57 0.16 4.79 13.65
CA GLN A 57 -0.04 4.85 15.10
C GLN A 57 0.66 6.06 15.72
N ALA A 58 1.88 6.37 15.28
CA ALA A 58 2.64 7.52 15.77
C ALA A 58 1.94 8.84 15.39
N ASP A 59 1.44 8.94 14.15
CA ASP A 59 0.67 10.09 13.70
C ASP A 59 -0.66 10.23 14.45
N ALA A 60 -1.40 9.14 14.68
CA ALA A 60 -2.62 9.17 15.49
C ALA A 60 -2.34 9.58 16.94
N ALA A 61 -1.21 9.19 17.53
CA ALA A 61 -0.80 9.65 18.85
C ALA A 61 -0.47 11.15 18.88
N ARG A 62 0.08 11.68 17.78
CA ARG A 62 0.46 13.09 17.65
C ARG A 62 -0.72 14.02 17.30
N PHE A 63 -1.60 13.58 16.43
CA PHE A 63 -2.65 14.40 15.82
C PHE A 63 -4.07 13.99 16.24
N SER A 64 -4.21 12.95 17.07
CA SER A 64 -5.46 12.30 17.45
C SER A 64 -6.08 11.46 16.34
N HIS A 65 -6.76 10.38 16.74
CA HIS A 65 -7.49 9.46 15.87
C HIS A 65 -8.56 10.15 15.01
N GLY A 66 -9.08 11.31 15.43
CA GLY A 66 -10.07 12.05 14.63
C GLY A 66 -9.53 12.64 13.32
N SER A 67 -8.23 12.56 13.07
CA SER A 67 -7.57 13.18 11.90
C SER A 67 -6.68 12.23 11.10
N VAL A 68 -6.45 11.01 11.60
CA VAL A 68 -5.53 10.05 11.01
C VAL A 68 -6.15 8.67 11.06
N ASP A 69 -6.35 8.06 9.90
CA ASP A 69 -6.70 6.65 9.78
C ASP A 69 -5.49 5.79 10.20
N THR A 70 -5.74 4.63 10.80
CA THR A 70 -4.65 3.80 11.33
C THR A 70 -4.64 2.41 10.73
N VAL A 71 -3.44 1.89 10.46
CA VAL A 71 -3.23 0.50 10.08
C VAL A 71 -2.81 -0.31 11.30
N HIS A 72 -3.32 -1.53 11.41
CA HIS A 72 -2.95 -2.49 12.45
C HIS A 72 -2.58 -3.82 11.81
N VAL A 73 -1.47 -4.42 12.26
CA VAL A 73 -1.05 -5.75 11.83
C VAL A 73 -1.05 -6.68 13.03
N ILE A 74 -1.85 -7.73 12.96
CA ILE A 74 -1.99 -8.73 14.02
C ILE A 74 -1.35 -10.02 13.51
N ALA A 75 -0.18 -10.36 14.03
CA ALA A 75 0.51 -11.61 13.74
C ALA A 75 0.04 -12.73 14.68
N GLY A 76 -0.02 -13.96 14.17
CA GLY A 76 -0.37 -15.13 14.96
C GLY A 76 -0.09 -16.44 14.24
N ARG A 77 0.01 -17.53 15.00
CA ARG A 77 0.25 -18.87 14.46
C ARG A 77 -1.02 -19.71 14.52
N VAL A 78 -1.45 -20.27 13.40
CA VAL A 78 -2.61 -21.18 13.29
C VAL A 78 -2.13 -22.49 12.68
N ASP A 79 -2.38 -23.61 13.37
CA ASP A 79 -1.98 -24.95 12.95
C ASP A 79 -0.49 -25.06 12.52
N GLY A 80 0.38 -24.32 13.19
CA GLY A 80 1.83 -24.30 12.92
C GLY A 80 2.28 -23.33 11.82
N THR A 81 1.35 -22.64 11.16
CA THR A 81 1.62 -21.67 10.09
C THR A 81 1.53 -20.25 10.62
N GLU A 82 2.48 -19.38 10.25
CA GLU A 82 2.40 -17.95 10.57
C GLU A 82 1.36 -17.26 9.69
N HIS A 83 0.56 -16.41 10.30
CA HIS A 83 -0.46 -15.60 9.65
C HIS A 83 -0.37 -14.15 10.14
N ALA A 84 -0.77 -13.24 9.27
CA ALA A 84 -0.97 -11.84 9.61
C ALA A 84 -2.36 -11.40 9.16
N VAL A 85 -3.09 -10.73 10.05
CA VAL A 85 -4.33 -10.02 9.75
C VAL A 85 -4.01 -8.54 9.69
N VAL A 86 -4.30 -7.90 8.56
CA VAL A 86 -4.11 -6.47 8.36
C VAL A 86 -5.46 -5.77 8.43
N LEU A 87 -5.55 -4.74 9.26
CA LEU A 87 -6.74 -3.93 9.45
C LEU A 87 -6.44 -2.49 9.07
N ASN A 88 -7.35 -1.86 8.32
CA ASN A 88 -7.38 -0.41 8.13
C ASN A 88 -8.58 0.14 8.93
N ILE A 89 -8.34 1.16 9.77
CA ILE A 89 -9.36 1.78 10.61
C ILE A 89 -9.54 3.23 10.22
N CYS A 90 -10.72 3.55 9.68
CA CYS A 90 -11.17 4.92 9.44
C CYS A 90 -11.95 5.46 10.66
N TRP A 91 -11.26 6.20 11.51
CA TRP A 91 -11.81 6.69 12.78
C TRP A 91 -12.93 7.71 12.59
N MET A 92 -12.89 8.50 11.52
CA MET A 92 -13.95 9.45 11.19
C MET A 92 -15.29 8.74 10.94
N TYR A 93 -15.27 7.49 10.48
CA TYR A 93 -16.49 6.72 10.22
C TYR A 93 -17.12 6.13 11.49
N LEU A 94 -16.33 5.84 12.53
CA LEU A 94 -16.82 5.21 13.77
C LEU A 94 -17.91 6.02 14.48
N GLY A 95 -17.79 7.35 14.47
CA GLY A 95 -18.75 8.25 15.12
C GLY A 95 -20.02 8.52 14.31
N GLY A 96 -20.15 7.96 13.11
CA GLY A 96 -21.18 8.34 12.14
C GLY A 96 -22.01 7.18 11.59
N GLU A 97 -22.78 7.49 10.54
CA GLU A 97 -23.66 6.53 9.86
C GLU A 97 -22.88 5.40 9.15
N LYS A 98 -21.58 5.62 8.89
CA LYS A 98 -20.67 4.67 8.25
C LYS A 98 -19.86 3.81 9.22
N HIS A 99 -20.22 3.73 10.49
CA HIS A 99 -19.42 2.99 11.49
C HIS A 99 -19.15 1.52 11.14
N GLN A 100 -20.01 0.88 10.32
CA GLN A 100 -19.79 -0.48 9.84
C GLN A 100 -18.68 -0.61 8.78
N GLU A 101 -18.39 0.49 8.07
CA GLU A 101 -17.32 0.61 7.08
C GLU A 101 -16.01 1.10 7.72
N ALA A 102 -16.02 1.42 9.01
CA ALA A 102 -14.87 2.02 9.68
C ALA A 102 -13.70 1.06 9.88
N VAL A 103 -13.92 -0.25 9.75
CA VAL A 103 -12.86 -1.27 9.86
C VAL A 103 -12.90 -2.13 8.60
N GLU A 104 -11.79 -2.12 7.87
CA GLU A 104 -11.56 -2.99 6.73
C GLU A 104 -10.53 -4.06 7.09
N VAL A 105 -10.83 -5.33 6.80
CA VAL A 105 -9.83 -6.40 6.81
C VAL A 105 -9.19 -6.45 5.43
N VAL A 106 -7.96 -5.95 5.32
CA VAL A 106 -7.23 -5.87 4.05
C VAL A 106 -6.71 -7.25 3.69
N GLN A 107 -7.22 -7.80 2.59
CA GLN A 107 -6.80 -9.11 2.09
C GLN A 107 -5.50 -8.98 1.28
N PRO A 108 -4.53 -9.89 1.44
CA PRO A 108 -3.39 -9.95 0.54
C PRO A 108 -3.82 -10.40 -0.86
N SER A 109 -3.09 -9.94 -1.88
CA SER A 109 -3.15 -10.52 -3.22
C SER A 109 -2.61 -11.95 -3.24
N GLU A 110 -2.75 -12.64 -4.37
CA GLU A 110 -2.15 -13.96 -4.57
C GLU A 110 -0.63 -13.96 -4.31
N GLY A 111 0.05 -12.84 -4.59
CA GLY A 111 1.47 -12.62 -4.31
C GLY A 111 1.78 -12.15 -2.88
N GLY A 112 0.81 -12.16 -1.97
CA GLY A 112 1.03 -11.79 -0.56
C GLY A 112 1.17 -10.29 -0.29
N ARG A 113 0.74 -9.43 -1.22
CA ARG A 113 0.84 -7.96 -1.09
C ARG A 113 -0.49 -7.31 -0.72
N TYR A 114 -0.46 -6.21 0.01
CA TYR A 114 -1.64 -5.54 0.58
C TYR A 114 -1.85 -4.16 -0.04
N ALA A 115 -3.10 -3.83 -0.39
CA ALA A 115 -3.48 -2.52 -0.91
C ALA A 115 -4.02 -1.62 0.21
N ILE A 116 -3.12 -1.00 0.97
CA ILE A 116 -3.47 -0.20 2.15
C ILE A 116 -4.15 1.12 1.73
N GLY A 117 -5.33 1.40 2.28
CA GLY A 117 -6.09 2.62 2.00
C GLY A 117 -6.72 2.67 0.61
N GLY A 118 -6.47 1.67 -0.25
CA GLY A 118 -6.98 1.59 -1.61
C GLY A 118 -6.79 2.90 -2.37
N PHE A 119 -7.88 3.47 -2.87
CA PHE A 119 -7.89 4.82 -3.45
C PHE A 119 -8.40 5.90 -2.49
N ASP A 120 -8.90 5.53 -1.32
CA ASP A 120 -9.42 6.49 -0.34
C ASP A 120 -8.30 7.27 0.33
N TRP A 121 -7.09 6.73 0.26
CA TRP A 121 -5.86 7.44 0.58
C TRP A 121 -5.23 7.99 -0.70
N CYS A 122 -4.78 9.25 -0.64
CA CYS A 122 -4.17 9.96 -1.76
C CYS A 122 -2.72 9.54 -2.01
N TRP A 123 -2.49 8.25 -2.25
CA TRP A 123 -1.16 7.73 -2.58
C TRP A 123 -0.68 8.28 -3.92
N TYR A 124 0.55 8.76 -3.98
CA TYR A 124 1.19 9.21 -5.21
C TYR A 124 2.60 8.64 -5.35
N GLN A 125 3.01 8.42 -6.60
CA GLN A 125 4.37 7.99 -6.95
C GLN A 125 5.37 9.12 -6.67
N LEU A 126 6.57 8.76 -6.25
CA LEU A 126 7.72 9.67 -6.14
C LEU A 126 8.72 9.43 -7.26
N ASP A 127 9.31 10.50 -7.78
CA ASP A 127 10.48 10.41 -8.67
C ASP A 127 11.80 10.25 -7.89
N GLU A 128 12.92 10.24 -8.60
CA GLU A 128 14.27 10.08 -8.02
C GLU A 128 14.68 11.26 -7.13
N GLN A 129 14.04 12.42 -7.31
CA GLN A 129 14.22 13.62 -6.51
C GLN A 129 13.21 13.68 -5.35
N LEU A 130 12.43 12.60 -5.16
CA LEU A 130 11.36 12.48 -4.16
C LEU A 130 10.27 13.53 -4.33
N SER A 131 10.05 13.97 -5.58
CA SER A 131 8.94 14.85 -5.95
C SER A 131 7.72 14.02 -6.36
N PRO A 132 6.49 14.48 -6.05
CA PRO A 132 5.27 13.78 -6.42
C PRO A 132 5.08 13.72 -7.95
N VAL A 133 4.70 12.55 -8.44
CA VAL A 133 4.38 12.27 -9.84
C VAL A 133 2.88 11.97 -9.94
N ILE A 134 2.11 12.99 -10.32
CA ILE A 134 0.64 12.95 -10.43
C ILE A 134 0.27 13.54 -11.80
N PRO A 135 -0.27 12.76 -12.75
CA PRO A 135 -0.57 11.32 -12.68
C PRO A 135 0.70 10.45 -12.67
N PRO A 136 0.61 9.17 -12.24
CA PRO A 136 1.75 8.25 -12.20
C PRO A 136 2.32 8.01 -13.60
N GLN A 137 3.62 7.69 -13.67
CA GLN A 137 4.33 7.49 -14.92
C GLN A 137 5.17 6.22 -14.89
N VAL A 138 5.08 5.44 -15.98
CA VAL A 138 5.99 4.33 -16.29
C VAL A 138 7.32 4.92 -16.74
N LYS A 139 8.30 5.11 -15.85
CA LYS A 139 9.66 5.42 -16.28
C LYS A 139 10.24 4.18 -17.00
N ARG A 140 10.67 4.34 -18.25
CA ARG A 140 11.31 3.29 -19.09
C ARG A 140 12.80 3.07 -18.79
N GLU A 141 13.33 3.60 -17.70
CA GLU A 141 14.73 3.47 -17.35
C GLU A 141 14.92 2.45 -16.24
N ILE A 142 15.81 1.49 -16.50
CA ILE A 142 16.13 0.35 -15.64
C ILE A 142 16.66 0.90 -14.32
N LEU A 143 15.90 0.73 -13.24
CA LEU A 143 16.39 0.99 -11.88
C LEU A 143 17.63 0.10 -11.64
N PRO A 144 18.74 0.65 -11.13
CA PRO A 144 19.88 -0.18 -10.75
C PRO A 144 19.42 -1.17 -9.66
N PRO A 145 19.95 -2.40 -9.65
CA PRO A 145 19.53 -3.43 -8.73
C PRO A 145 19.65 -2.95 -7.28
N PHE A 146 18.62 -3.23 -6.47
CA PHE A 146 18.62 -2.93 -5.05
C PHE A 146 19.87 -3.53 -4.40
N PRO A 147 20.62 -2.75 -3.60
CA PRO A 147 21.76 -3.26 -2.88
C PRO A 147 21.28 -4.11 -1.71
N GLU A 148 20.98 -5.38 -1.97
CA GLU A 148 21.30 -6.54 -1.12
C GLU A 148 20.80 -7.86 -1.73
N GLN A 149 21.40 -8.23 -2.86
CA GLN A 149 21.61 -9.64 -3.23
C GLN A 149 23.04 -9.81 -3.75
N ARG A 150 24.01 -9.68 -2.85
CA ARG A 150 25.34 -10.28 -3.04
C ARG A 150 25.40 -11.54 -2.20
N ALA A 151 24.93 -12.65 -2.79
CA ALA A 151 25.38 -13.96 -2.36
C ALA A 151 26.71 -14.26 -3.07
N VAL A 152 27.81 -14.17 -2.32
CA VAL A 152 28.97 -15.05 -2.45
C VAL A 152 29.39 -15.45 -1.04
#